data_AF-A0A933LGE3-F1
#
_entry.id   AF-A0A933LGE3-F1
#
_cell.length_a   1.000
_cell.length_b   1.000
_cell.length_c   1.000
_cell.angle_alpha   90.00
_cell.angle_beta   90.00
_cell.angle_gamma   90.00
#
_symmetry.space_group_name_H-M   'P 1'
#
loop_
_entity.id
_entity.type
_entity.pdbx_description
1 polymer ?
#
loop_
_entity_poly.entity_id
_entity_poly.type
_entity_poly.pdbx_seq_one_letter_code
_entity_poly.pdbx_strand_id
1 'polypeptide(L)'
;MSNSSEFDVFASDMLAVEGRSLRVSVRRLADDVRRHVISAGYSVGDRYLSVREVAERWRVSPVTAHRTLRVLSQEGILEVRGGAGTFIAASLRERSEALVQTVHLFVPSDRDMRERVTQSGLQTGIMDVLHETSIQLHFLPSQREIAYLDEVFGSPAGTRACVGSFLFRVRREVRLYFQKHRLPAVVVGHVESDVKLPSIDRNQRGIAHVVGRRLLARGCRRLGLLMCDSWNPGDDDLVAGFQEIAAEASLGGCGLQIRSMAQEPSLIRSTVTQLLSNPNPPTALVGRTDPITLGALDAVLAMGLRVPEDVAIINVGAGINRALQDAPVPITTISSCERELGREGTRLLLRVINGEQAPDSMVELPMTMIERESG
;
A
#
# COMPACT_ATOMS: atom_id res chain seq x y z
N MET A 1 -38.30 29.69 -63.73
CA MET A 1 -38.89 28.48 -63.12
C MET A 1 -37.75 27.58 -62.68
N SER A 2 -38.00 26.77 -61.64
CA SER A 2 -37.10 25.80 -60.98
C SER A 2 -36.04 26.38 -60.04
N ASN A 3 -36.42 26.55 -58.77
CA ASN A 3 -35.50 26.40 -57.64
C ASN A 3 -36.19 25.51 -56.60
N SER A 4 -36.04 24.19 -56.76
CA SER A 4 -36.66 23.18 -55.90
C SER A 4 -35.86 21.87 -55.91
N SER A 5 -34.54 21.94 -55.71
CA SER A 5 -33.70 20.74 -55.59
C SER A 5 -32.56 20.83 -54.56
N GLU A 6 -32.48 21.90 -53.76
CA GLU A 6 -31.46 22.02 -52.70
C GLU A 6 -31.99 21.79 -51.28
N PHE A 7 -33.31 21.67 -51.07
CA PHE A 7 -33.89 21.48 -49.74
C PHE A 7 -34.05 20.01 -49.30
N ASP A 8 -34.04 19.05 -50.23
CA ASP A 8 -34.25 17.62 -49.90
C ASP A 8 -32.96 16.87 -49.49
N VAL A 9 -31.78 17.41 -49.79
CA VAL A 9 -30.50 16.77 -49.41
C VAL A 9 -30.15 17.07 -47.94
N PHE A 10 -30.53 18.23 -47.41
CA PHE A 10 -30.27 18.61 -46.02
C PHE A 10 -31.23 17.94 -45.01
N ALA A 11 -32.46 17.59 -45.41
CA ALA A 11 -33.39 16.89 -44.54
C ALA A 11 -33.05 15.39 -44.36
N SER A 12 -32.50 14.75 -45.39
CA SER A 12 -32.07 13.35 -45.36
C SER A 12 -30.82 13.13 -44.50
N ASP A 13 -29.83 14.03 -44.58
CA ASP A 13 -28.61 13.92 -43.77
C ASP A 13 -28.85 14.29 -42.29
N MET A 14 -29.79 15.17 -41.98
CA MET A 14 -30.14 15.51 -40.59
C MET A 14 -30.85 14.35 -39.88
N LEU A 15 -31.69 13.59 -40.59
CA LEU A 15 -32.35 12.38 -40.07
C LEU A 15 -31.39 11.16 -40.02
N ALA A 16 -30.35 11.12 -40.84
CA ALA A 16 -29.30 10.08 -40.78
C ALA A 16 -28.27 10.32 -39.67
N VAL A 17 -28.01 11.59 -39.31
CA VAL A 17 -27.13 11.98 -38.19
C VAL A 17 -27.81 11.79 -36.83
N GLU A 18 -29.13 12.00 -36.73
CA GLU A 18 -29.89 11.66 -35.52
C GLU A 18 -29.93 10.15 -35.23
N GLY A 19 -29.89 9.31 -36.26
CA GLY A 19 -29.87 7.84 -36.12
C GLY A 19 -28.54 7.24 -35.63
N ARG A 20 -27.41 7.93 -35.80
CA ARG A 20 -26.07 7.43 -35.40
C ARG A 20 -25.58 7.95 -34.04
N SER A 21 -26.18 9.02 -33.51
CA SER A 21 -25.80 9.60 -32.21
C SER A 21 -26.34 8.81 -30.99
N LEU A 22 -27.30 7.92 -31.18
CA LEU A 22 -28.07 7.30 -30.08
C LEU A 22 -27.59 5.91 -29.60
N ARG A 23 -26.62 5.26 -30.28
CA ARG A 23 -26.08 3.96 -29.83
C ARG A 23 -24.89 4.05 -28.86
N VAL A 24 -24.37 5.25 -28.63
CA VAL A 24 -23.23 5.50 -27.72
C VAL A 24 -23.68 5.98 -26.32
N SER A 25 -24.94 6.37 -26.14
CA SER A 25 -25.42 7.03 -24.90
C SER A 25 -25.68 6.07 -23.72
N VAL A 26 -26.36 4.93 -23.91
CA VAL A 26 -26.69 3.99 -22.81
C VAL A 26 -25.45 3.26 -22.29
N ARG A 27 -24.54 2.86 -23.18
CA ARG A 27 -23.30 2.15 -22.82
C ARG A 27 -22.36 3.06 -22.02
N ARG A 28 -22.15 4.29 -22.50
CA ARG A 28 -21.35 5.29 -21.79
C ARG A 28 -21.96 5.64 -20.43
N LEU A 29 -23.29 5.80 -20.36
CA LEU A 29 -23.98 6.01 -19.10
C LEU A 29 -23.84 4.80 -18.16
N ALA A 30 -23.86 3.58 -18.68
CA ALA A 30 -23.62 2.37 -17.87
C ALA A 30 -22.19 2.35 -17.30
N ASP A 31 -21.18 2.73 -18.09
CA ASP A 31 -19.81 2.88 -17.62
C ASP A 31 -19.70 3.98 -16.54
N ASP A 32 -20.39 5.10 -16.71
CA ASP A 32 -20.41 6.21 -15.75
C ASP A 32 -21.13 5.83 -14.44
N VAL A 33 -22.26 5.13 -14.54
CA VAL A 33 -23.02 4.63 -13.39
C VAL A 33 -22.22 3.55 -12.66
N ARG A 34 -21.50 2.66 -13.37
CA ARG A 34 -20.56 1.71 -12.75
C ARG A 34 -19.53 2.45 -11.92
N ARG A 35 -18.85 3.42 -12.53
CA ARG A 35 -17.85 4.25 -11.82
C ARG A 35 -18.43 4.97 -10.62
N HIS A 36 -19.70 5.41 -10.68
CA HIS A 36 -20.35 6.08 -9.56
C HIS A 36 -20.76 5.14 -8.42
N VAL A 37 -21.33 3.97 -8.73
CA VAL A 37 -21.63 2.92 -7.72
C VAL A 37 -20.38 2.63 -6.88
N ILE A 38 -19.26 2.55 -7.59
CA ILE A 38 -17.92 2.25 -7.12
C ILE A 38 -17.34 3.43 -6.32
N SER A 39 -17.36 4.66 -6.85
CA SER A 39 -16.75 5.83 -6.19
C SER A 39 -17.56 6.42 -5.04
N ALA A 40 -18.88 6.21 -5.00
CA ALA A 40 -19.77 6.76 -3.97
C ALA A 40 -19.82 5.92 -2.69
N GLY A 41 -19.03 4.83 -2.59
CA GLY A 41 -18.88 4.04 -1.38
C GLY A 41 -20.09 3.18 -1.01
N TYR A 42 -20.90 2.77 -1.99
CA TYR A 42 -22.02 1.87 -1.74
C TYR A 42 -21.53 0.44 -1.41
N SER A 43 -22.10 -0.15 -0.36
CA SER A 43 -21.92 -1.54 0.02
C SER A 43 -22.94 -2.46 -0.66
N VAL A 44 -22.64 -3.76 -0.72
CA VAL A 44 -23.60 -4.77 -1.22
C VAL A 44 -24.90 -4.70 -0.41
N GLY A 45 -26.03 -4.64 -1.11
CA GLY A 45 -27.34 -4.49 -0.48
C GLY A 45 -27.74 -3.05 -0.14
N ASP A 46 -26.85 -2.06 -0.34
CA ASP A 46 -27.24 -0.66 -0.24
C ASP A 46 -28.21 -0.29 -1.34
N ARG A 47 -29.13 0.64 -1.02
CA ARG A 47 -30.07 1.17 -1.99
C ARG A 47 -29.36 2.14 -2.92
N TYR A 48 -29.43 1.87 -4.22
CA TYR A 48 -28.95 2.74 -5.27
C TYR A 48 -30.01 3.77 -5.69
N LEU A 49 -29.58 4.79 -6.45
CA LEU A 49 -30.41 5.84 -6.99
C LEU A 49 -31.59 5.29 -7.82
N SER A 50 -32.74 5.96 -7.70
CA SER A 50 -33.92 5.72 -8.52
C SER A 50 -33.73 6.19 -9.96
N VAL A 51 -34.63 5.77 -10.86
CA VAL A 51 -34.63 6.20 -12.27
C VAL A 51 -34.64 7.73 -12.39
N ARG A 52 -35.43 8.43 -11.54
CA ARG A 52 -35.51 9.90 -11.55
C ARG A 52 -34.18 10.53 -11.14
N GLU A 53 -33.59 10.06 -10.04
CA GLU A 53 -32.31 10.58 -9.55
C GLU A 53 -31.16 10.34 -10.53
N VAL A 54 -31.14 9.19 -11.21
CA VAL A 54 -30.16 8.90 -12.28
C VAL A 54 -30.39 9.82 -13.49
N ALA A 55 -31.64 10.05 -13.90
CA ALA A 55 -31.95 10.95 -15.00
C ALA A 55 -31.49 12.39 -14.72
N GLU A 56 -31.74 12.89 -13.52
CA GLU A 56 -31.33 14.23 -13.08
C GLU A 56 -29.82 14.36 -12.97
N ARG A 57 -29.16 13.40 -12.29
CA ARG A 57 -27.72 13.46 -12.01
C ARG A 57 -26.87 13.43 -13.27
N TRP A 58 -27.22 12.60 -14.26
CA TRP A 58 -26.50 12.51 -15.52
C TRP A 58 -27.11 13.33 -16.65
N ARG A 59 -28.16 14.11 -16.37
CA ARG A 59 -28.87 14.96 -17.35
C ARG A 59 -29.29 14.17 -18.60
N VAL A 60 -29.89 13.01 -18.39
CA VAL A 60 -30.39 12.12 -19.45
C VAL A 60 -31.90 11.95 -19.34
N SER A 61 -32.54 11.46 -20.40
CA SER A 61 -33.97 11.12 -20.34
C SER A 61 -34.24 9.99 -19.32
N PRO A 62 -35.42 9.98 -18.66
CA PRO A 62 -35.82 8.88 -17.78
C PRO A 62 -35.80 7.50 -18.47
N VAL A 63 -36.06 7.47 -19.78
CA VAL A 63 -36.02 6.24 -20.59
C VAL A 63 -34.58 5.74 -20.73
N THR A 64 -33.60 6.64 -20.92
CA THR A 64 -32.17 6.29 -20.98
C THR A 64 -31.68 5.79 -19.61
N ALA A 65 -32.01 6.51 -18.53
CA ALA A 65 -31.67 6.11 -17.16
C ALA A 65 -32.24 4.72 -16.81
N HIS A 66 -33.52 4.49 -17.11
CA HIS A 66 -34.17 3.20 -16.88
C HIS A 66 -33.51 2.07 -17.71
N ARG A 67 -33.19 2.32 -18.99
CA ARG A 67 -32.46 1.35 -19.83
C ARG A 67 -31.09 1.03 -19.25
N THR A 68 -30.33 2.03 -18.80
CA THR A 68 -29.02 1.81 -18.17
C THR A 68 -29.13 1.00 -16.88
N LEU A 69 -30.05 1.34 -15.97
CA LEU A 69 -30.25 0.56 -14.74
C LEU A 69 -30.64 -0.88 -15.02
N ARG A 70 -31.46 -1.13 -16.07
CA ARG A 70 -31.76 -2.49 -16.52
C ARG A 70 -30.55 -3.22 -17.07
N VAL A 71 -29.70 -2.57 -17.89
CA VAL A 71 -28.46 -3.17 -18.40
C VAL A 71 -27.56 -3.57 -17.23
N LEU A 72 -27.36 -2.67 -16.27
CA LEU A 72 -26.54 -2.93 -15.09
C LEU A 72 -27.14 -4.02 -14.19
N SER A 73 -28.46 -4.16 -14.19
CA SER A 73 -29.11 -5.24 -13.46
C SER A 73 -28.96 -6.59 -14.14
N GLN A 74 -29.06 -6.62 -15.48
CA GLN A 74 -28.77 -7.82 -16.28
C GLN A 74 -27.29 -8.23 -16.18
N GLU A 75 -26.40 -7.26 -16.00
CA GLU A 75 -24.97 -7.49 -15.77
C GLU A 75 -24.65 -7.90 -14.32
N GLY A 76 -25.63 -7.90 -13.40
CA GLY A 76 -25.44 -8.28 -12.01
C GLY A 76 -24.67 -7.25 -11.18
N ILE A 77 -24.68 -5.97 -11.58
CA ILE A 77 -24.11 -4.87 -10.80
C ILE A 77 -25.16 -4.26 -9.87
N LEU A 78 -26.41 -4.22 -10.35
CA LEU A 78 -27.55 -3.78 -9.59
C LEU A 78 -28.60 -4.90 -9.51
N GLU A 79 -29.40 -4.90 -8.48
CA GLU A 79 -30.57 -5.77 -8.40
C GLU A 79 -31.82 -4.93 -8.15
N VAL A 80 -32.87 -5.21 -8.93
CA VAL A 80 -34.17 -4.57 -8.73
C VAL A 80 -34.96 -5.47 -7.79
N ARG A 81 -35.23 -4.98 -6.58
CA ARG A 81 -36.12 -5.64 -5.63
C ARG A 81 -37.51 -5.04 -5.79
N GLY A 82 -38.47 -5.83 -6.27
CA GLY A 82 -39.81 -5.36 -6.63
C GLY A 82 -40.45 -4.50 -5.53
N GLY A 83 -40.81 -3.25 -5.87
CA GLY A 83 -41.41 -2.27 -4.95
C GLY A 83 -40.46 -1.61 -3.94
N ALA A 84 -39.27 -2.18 -3.69
CA ALA A 84 -38.30 -1.66 -2.72
C ALA A 84 -37.22 -0.75 -3.34
N GLY A 85 -36.99 -0.87 -4.65
CA GLY A 85 -36.05 -0.03 -5.41
C GLY A 85 -34.91 -0.83 -6.06
N THR A 86 -33.86 -0.11 -6.45
CA THR A 86 -32.63 -0.68 -7.03
C THR A 86 -31.57 -0.75 -5.94
N PHE A 87 -30.84 -1.86 -5.85
CA PHE A 87 -29.82 -2.10 -4.83
C PHE A 87 -28.51 -2.56 -5.47
N ILE A 88 -27.40 -2.46 -4.75
CA ILE A 88 -26.12 -3.03 -5.21
C ILE A 88 -26.16 -4.55 -5.11
N ALA A 89 -25.89 -5.24 -6.23
CA ALA A 89 -25.95 -6.70 -6.31
C ALA A 89 -24.68 -7.37 -5.74
N ALA A 90 -24.86 -8.55 -5.14
CA ALA A 90 -23.75 -9.35 -4.58
C ALA A 90 -22.73 -9.80 -5.65
N SER A 91 -23.20 -10.04 -6.87
CA SER A 91 -22.38 -10.46 -8.03
C SER A 91 -21.37 -9.41 -8.52
N LEU A 92 -21.45 -8.15 -8.04
CA LEU A 92 -20.44 -7.14 -8.32
C LEU A 92 -19.08 -7.54 -7.73
N ARG A 93 -19.08 -8.03 -6.48
CA ARG A 93 -17.88 -8.44 -5.76
C ARG A 93 -17.27 -9.70 -6.37
N GLU A 94 -18.12 -10.69 -6.66
CA GLU A 94 -17.72 -11.95 -7.30
C GLU A 94 -17.13 -11.71 -8.71
N ARG A 95 -17.63 -10.72 -9.46
CA ARG A 95 -17.06 -10.34 -10.76
C ARG A 95 -15.72 -9.65 -10.66
N SER A 96 -15.52 -8.77 -9.70
CA SER A 96 -14.22 -8.12 -9.47
C SER A 96 -13.16 -9.15 -9.08
N GLU A 97 -13.49 -10.12 -8.22
CA GLU A 97 -12.60 -11.23 -7.86
C GLU A 97 -12.37 -12.18 -9.06
N ALA A 98 -13.40 -12.47 -9.87
CA ALA A 98 -13.28 -13.31 -11.08
C ALA A 98 -12.53 -12.65 -12.26
N LEU A 99 -12.44 -11.32 -12.31
CA LEU A 99 -11.68 -10.57 -13.32
C LEU A 99 -10.16 -10.60 -13.07
N VAL A 100 -9.73 -10.83 -11.83
CA VAL A 100 -8.33 -10.85 -11.42
C VAL A 100 -7.82 -12.28 -11.38
N GLN A 101 -7.49 -12.83 -12.54
CA GLN A 101 -6.91 -14.17 -12.66
C GLN A 101 -5.44 -14.22 -12.21
N THR A 102 -4.76 -13.08 -12.27
CA THR A 102 -3.36 -12.96 -11.87
C THR A 102 -3.10 -11.61 -11.23
N VAL A 103 -2.22 -11.59 -10.22
CA VAL A 103 -1.64 -10.39 -9.62
C VAL A 103 -0.13 -10.46 -9.77
N HIS A 104 0.49 -9.35 -10.18
CA HIS A 104 1.94 -9.23 -10.19
C HIS A 104 2.44 -8.66 -8.85
N LEU A 105 3.45 -9.28 -8.26
CA LEU A 105 4.18 -8.74 -7.11
C LEU A 105 5.58 -8.35 -7.57
N PHE A 106 5.84 -7.06 -7.69
CA PHE A 106 7.14 -6.52 -8.09
C PHE A 106 7.98 -6.18 -6.86
N VAL A 107 9.21 -6.67 -6.89
CA VAL A 107 10.14 -6.62 -5.76
C VAL A 107 11.53 -6.32 -6.29
N PRO A 108 12.34 -5.48 -5.62
CA PRO A 108 13.77 -5.37 -5.92
C PRO A 108 14.48 -6.74 -5.93
N SER A 109 15.49 -6.90 -6.79
CA SER A 109 16.24 -8.16 -6.96
C SER A 109 17.37 -8.38 -5.96
N ASP A 110 17.55 -7.48 -4.98
CA ASP A 110 18.56 -7.68 -3.94
C ASP A 110 18.26 -8.92 -3.09
N ARG A 111 19.32 -9.58 -2.63
CA ARG A 111 19.23 -10.89 -1.96
C ARG A 111 18.35 -10.84 -0.72
N ASP A 112 18.52 -9.81 0.10
CA ASP A 112 17.76 -9.62 1.33
C ASP A 112 16.27 -9.53 1.03
N MET A 113 15.89 -8.83 -0.03
CA MET A 113 14.50 -8.72 -0.41
C MET A 113 13.91 -10.04 -0.94
N ARG A 114 14.70 -10.85 -1.66
CA ARG A 114 14.26 -12.17 -2.13
C ARG A 114 13.90 -13.10 -0.97
N GLU A 115 14.78 -13.15 0.04
CA GLU A 115 14.55 -13.96 1.24
C GLU A 115 13.40 -13.39 2.06
N ARG A 116 13.30 -12.06 2.20
CA ARG A 116 12.21 -11.40 2.94
C ARG A 116 10.84 -11.62 2.32
N VAL A 117 10.66 -11.41 1.02
CA VAL A 117 9.33 -11.50 0.39
C VAL A 117 8.81 -12.94 0.37
N THR A 118 9.72 -13.92 0.31
CA THR A 118 9.35 -15.35 0.34
C THR A 118 9.02 -15.82 1.76
N GLN A 119 9.63 -15.21 2.78
CA GLN A 119 9.35 -15.50 4.18
C GLN A 119 8.25 -14.59 4.78
N SER A 120 7.78 -13.57 4.06
CA SER A 120 6.79 -12.64 4.57
C SER A 120 5.37 -13.21 4.48
N GLY A 121 4.49 -12.71 5.36
CA GLY A 121 3.06 -13.00 5.29
C GLY A 121 2.35 -12.32 4.12
N LEU A 122 3.03 -11.51 3.31
CA LEU A 122 2.41 -10.66 2.28
C LEU A 122 1.62 -11.47 1.26
N GLN A 123 2.23 -12.51 0.69
CA GLN A 123 1.55 -13.39 -0.27
C GLN A 123 0.36 -14.12 0.37
N THR A 124 0.52 -14.59 1.61
CA THR A 124 -0.57 -15.21 2.37
C THR A 124 -1.73 -14.22 2.55
N GLY A 125 -1.44 -12.96 2.86
CA GLY A 125 -2.43 -11.91 2.99
C GLY A 125 -3.17 -11.61 1.68
N ILE A 126 -2.46 -11.63 0.56
CA ILE A 126 -3.07 -11.49 -0.77
C ILE A 126 -4.02 -12.66 -1.03
N MET A 127 -3.58 -13.90 -0.80
CA MET A 127 -4.38 -15.11 -1.01
C MET A 127 -5.56 -15.26 -0.04
N ASP A 128 -5.50 -14.63 1.14
CA ASP A 128 -6.62 -14.57 2.07
C ASP A 128 -7.81 -13.75 1.53
N VAL A 129 -7.56 -12.85 0.57
CA VAL A 129 -8.59 -12.04 -0.07
C VAL A 129 -8.90 -12.55 -1.48
N LEU A 130 -7.88 -13.01 -2.21
CA LEU A 130 -7.99 -13.51 -3.58
C LEU A 130 -7.70 -15.02 -3.63
N HIS A 131 -8.72 -15.83 -3.35
CA HIS A 131 -8.58 -17.28 -3.15
C HIS A 131 -8.23 -18.08 -4.41
N GLU A 132 -8.66 -17.63 -5.59
CA GLU A 132 -8.47 -18.35 -6.88
C GLU A 132 -7.53 -17.61 -7.86
N THR A 133 -6.78 -16.63 -7.35
CA THR A 133 -5.89 -15.79 -8.16
C THR A 133 -4.44 -16.29 -8.11
N SER A 134 -3.78 -16.33 -9.27
CA SER A 134 -2.35 -16.62 -9.35
C SER A 134 -1.51 -15.40 -8.95
N ILE A 135 -0.48 -15.57 -8.12
CA ILE A 135 0.51 -14.52 -7.86
C ILE A 135 1.74 -14.77 -8.71
N GLN A 136 2.08 -13.83 -9.60
CA GLN A 136 3.35 -13.83 -10.33
C GLN A 136 4.35 -12.92 -9.63
N LEU A 137 5.45 -13.49 -9.17
CA LEU A 137 6.52 -12.76 -8.48
C LEU A 137 7.58 -12.30 -9.49
N HIS A 138 7.89 -11.01 -9.47
CA HIS A 138 8.86 -10.37 -10.35
C HIS A 138 10.00 -9.75 -9.54
N PHE A 139 11.22 -10.23 -9.78
CA PHE A 139 12.43 -9.62 -9.25
C PHE A 139 12.99 -8.61 -10.25
N LEU A 140 12.88 -7.33 -9.92
CA LEU A 140 13.27 -6.23 -10.79
C LEU A 140 14.79 -6.16 -10.93
N PRO A 141 15.35 -6.35 -12.14
CA PRO A 141 16.79 -6.32 -12.34
C PRO A 141 17.34 -4.91 -12.12
N SER A 142 18.38 -4.79 -11.31
CA SER A 142 19.04 -3.51 -11.03
C SER A 142 19.45 -2.80 -12.32
N GLN A 143 19.18 -1.50 -12.41
CA GLN A 143 19.50 -0.62 -13.54
C GLN A 143 18.73 -0.92 -14.85
N ARG A 144 17.85 -1.91 -14.85
CA ARG A 144 17.02 -2.29 -16.02
C ARG A 144 15.56 -2.46 -15.65
N GLU A 145 15.11 -1.87 -14.54
CA GLU A 145 13.76 -2.05 -14.01
C GLU A 145 12.70 -1.63 -15.03
N ILE A 146 12.86 -0.46 -15.66
CA ILE A 146 11.88 0.06 -16.63
C ILE A 146 11.81 -0.80 -17.90
N ALA A 147 12.96 -1.17 -18.46
CA ALA A 147 13.01 -2.03 -19.64
C ALA A 147 12.34 -3.40 -19.37
N TYR A 148 12.53 -3.94 -18.16
CA TYR A 148 11.86 -5.17 -17.74
C TYR A 148 10.34 -5.00 -17.63
N LEU A 149 9.85 -3.86 -17.14
CA LEU A 149 8.41 -3.57 -17.13
C LEU A 149 7.84 -3.49 -18.55
N ASP A 150 8.58 -2.90 -19.49
CA ASP A 150 8.19 -2.88 -20.90
C ASP A 150 8.13 -4.30 -21.51
N GLU A 151 9.01 -5.21 -21.10
CA GLU A 151 8.93 -6.62 -21.50
C GLU A 151 7.68 -7.32 -20.93
N VAL A 152 7.36 -7.05 -19.66
CA VAL A 152 6.19 -7.64 -18.97
C VAL A 152 4.87 -7.10 -19.55
N PHE A 153 4.75 -5.78 -19.71
CA PHE A 153 3.50 -5.12 -20.10
C PHE A 153 3.40 -4.77 -21.60
N GLY A 154 4.49 -4.86 -22.35
CA GLY A 154 4.53 -4.49 -23.78
C GLY A 154 3.90 -5.52 -24.72
N SER A 155 3.53 -6.71 -24.24
CA SER A 155 2.82 -7.70 -25.06
C SER A 155 1.28 -7.55 -24.94
N PRO A 156 0.51 -7.73 -26.03
CA PRO A 156 -0.96 -7.74 -25.98
C PRO A 156 -1.56 -8.86 -25.09
N ALA A 157 -0.75 -9.84 -24.69
CA ALA A 157 -1.13 -10.91 -23.78
C ALA A 157 -1.05 -10.48 -22.30
N GLY A 158 -0.11 -9.61 -21.93
CA GLY A 158 0.05 -9.09 -20.56
C GLY A 158 -0.99 -8.02 -20.14
N THR A 159 -1.77 -7.50 -21.10
CA THR A 159 -2.72 -6.40 -20.91
C THR A 159 -4.20 -6.78 -21.06
N ARG A 160 -4.51 -8.03 -21.43
CA ARG A 160 -5.89 -8.46 -21.75
C ARG A 160 -6.69 -9.04 -20.57
N ALA A 161 -6.03 -9.53 -19.52
CA ALA A 161 -6.66 -9.80 -18.23
C ALA A 161 -6.42 -8.58 -17.33
N CYS A 162 -7.38 -8.20 -16.48
CA CYS A 162 -7.16 -7.12 -15.53
C CYS A 162 -6.15 -7.61 -14.48
N VAL A 163 -4.88 -7.26 -14.66
CA VAL A 163 -3.81 -7.64 -13.72
C VAL A 163 -3.56 -6.50 -12.75
N GLY A 164 -3.86 -6.74 -11.47
CA GLY A 164 -3.47 -5.84 -10.39
C GLY A 164 -2.00 -6.06 -10.03
N SER A 165 -1.31 -4.99 -9.62
CA SER A 165 0.11 -5.06 -9.24
C SER A 165 0.37 -4.56 -7.82
N PHE A 166 1.18 -5.30 -7.08
CA PHE A 166 1.79 -4.85 -5.84
C PHE A 166 3.21 -4.37 -6.10
N LEU A 167 3.51 -3.17 -5.64
CA LEU A 167 4.83 -2.55 -5.74
C LEU A 167 5.47 -2.55 -4.37
N PHE A 168 6.19 -3.63 -4.02
CA PHE A 168 6.78 -3.79 -2.69
C PHE A 168 8.20 -3.23 -2.67
N ARG A 169 8.39 -2.09 -1.99
CA ARG A 169 9.69 -1.41 -1.81
C ARG A 169 10.46 -1.14 -3.12
N VAL A 170 9.74 -1.00 -4.24
CA VAL A 170 10.35 -0.68 -5.54
C VAL A 170 10.80 0.77 -5.60
N ARG A 171 11.72 1.10 -6.51
CA ARG A 171 12.22 2.46 -6.70
C ARG A 171 11.14 3.42 -7.24
N ARG A 172 11.33 4.72 -7.03
CA ARG A 172 10.40 5.77 -7.46
C ARG A 172 10.08 5.70 -8.96
N GLU A 173 11.06 5.39 -9.80
CA GLU A 173 10.92 5.30 -11.26
C GLU A 173 9.90 4.23 -11.67
N VAL A 174 9.89 3.10 -10.96
CA VAL A 174 8.92 2.02 -11.18
C VAL A 174 7.52 2.51 -10.82
N ARG A 175 7.34 3.19 -9.69
CA ARG A 175 6.04 3.73 -9.28
C ARG A 175 5.51 4.74 -10.30
N LEU A 176 6.38 5.63 -10.78
CA LEU A 176 6.05 6.61 -11.83
C LEU A 176 5.70 5.94 -13.17
N TYR A 177 6.30 4.80 -13.50
CA TYR A 177 5.91 3.99 -14.66
C TYR A 177 4.44 3.55 -14.57
N PHE A 178 4.04 2.91 -13.47
CA PHE A 178 2.67 2.46 -13.27
C PHE A 178 1.67 3.62 -13.31
N GLN A 179 2.01 4.76 -12.70
CA GLN A 179 1.21 5.97 -12.76
C GLN A 179 1.06 6.52 -14.19
N LYS A 180 2.18 6.66 -14.91
CA LYS A 180 2.21 7.20 -16.28
C LYS A 180 1.39 6.34 -17.24
N HIS A 181 1.50 5.01 -17.11
CA HIS A 181 0.82 4.05 -17.96
C HIS A 181 -0.58 3.66 -17.46
N ARG A 182 -1.02 4.22 -16.33
CA ARG A 182 -2.32 3.96 -15.69
C ARG A 182 -2.57 2.46 -15.44
N LEU A 183 -1.51 1.75 -15.03
CA LEU A 183 -1.59 0.35 -14.67
C LEU A 183 -2.13 0.22 -13.24
N PRO A 184 -3.11 -0.67 -12.97
CA PRO A 184 -3.66 -0.84 -11.62
C PRO A 184 -2.59 -1.32 -10.64
N ALA A 185 -2.27 -0.50 -9.64
CA ALA A 185 -1.23 -0.83 -8.68
C ALA A 185 -1.48 -0.25 -7.29
N VAL A 186 -0.97 -0.96 -6.29
CA VAL A 186 -0.84 -0.51 -4.91
C VAL A 186 0.63 -0.57 -4.51
N VAL A 187 1.12 0.52 -3.91
CA VAL A 187 2.46 0.55 -3.32
C VAL A 187 2.38 0.00 -1.91
N VAL A 188 3.23 -0.99 -1.59
CA VAL A 188 3.41 -1.47 -0.23
C VAL A 188 4.71 -0.85 0.29
N GLY A 189 4.55 0.23 1.05
CA GLY A 189 5.59 1.16 1.44
C GLY A 189 5.15 2.62 1.32
N HIS A 190 5.90 3.52 1.97
CA HIS A 190 5.72 4.96 1.80
C HIS A 190 5.98 5.40 0.35
N VAL A 191 5.29 6.46 -0.06
CA VAL A 191 5.37 7.07 -1.38
C VAL A 191 5.85 8.52 -1.29
N GLU A 192 6.59 8.96 -2.30
CA GLU A 192 7.00 10.35 -2.43
C GLU A 192 5.80 11.24 -2.85
N SER A 193 5.87 12.53 -2.55
CA SER A 193 4.76 13.48 -2.79
C SER A 193 4.25 13.55 -4.24
N ASP A 194 5.09 13.22 -5.22
CA ASP A 194 4.78 13.22 -6.65
C ASP A 194 4.19 11.91 -7.17
N VAL A 195 4.23 10.84 -6.36
CA VAL A 195 3.59 9.56 -6.64
C VAL A 195 2.14 9.61 -6.12
N LYS A 196 1.19 9.41 -7.02
CA LYS A 196 -0.28 9.41 -6.81
C LYS A 196 -0.89 8.02 -6.86
N LEU A 197 -0.05 6.98 -6.77
CA LEU A 197 -0.52 5.63 -6.58
C LEU A 197 -0.97 5.45 -5.13
N PRO A 198 -2.08 4.73 -4.89
CA PRO A 198 -2.46 4.39 -3.54
C PRO A 198 -1.39 3.53 -2.89
N SER A 199 -1.15 3.80 -1.62
CA SER A 199 -0.11 3.15 -0.84
C SER A 199 -0.62 2.68 0.50
N ILE A 200 0.02 1.63 1.00
CA ILE A 200 -0.19 1.09 2.33
C ILE A 200 1.15 0.79 2.98
N ASP A 201 1.32 1.17 4.24
CA ASP A 201 2.50 0.84 5.02
C ASP A 201 2.17 0.83 6.53
N ARG A 202 3.18 0.53 7.32
CA ARG A 202 3.20 0.69 8.78
C ARG A 202 3.18 2.17 9.13
N ASN A 203 2.48 2.53 10.20
CA ASN A 203 2.63 3.86 10.79
C ASN A 203 4.01 4.01 11.46
N GLN A 204 5.03 4.45 10.69
CA GLN A 204 6.42 4.56 11.16
C GLN A 204 6.57 5.60 12.27
N ARG A 205 5.90 6.75 12.14
CA ARG A 205 5.89 7.79 13.17
C ARG A 205 5.24 7.31 14.46
N GLY A 206 4.11 6.60 14.33
CA GLY A 206 3.40 5.98 15.44
C GLY A 206 4.21 4.89 16.15
N ILE A 207 5.00 4.10 15.41
CA ILE A 207 5.97 3.17 16.00
C ILE A 207 6.98 3.93 16.87
N ALA A 208 7.56 5.02 16.35
CA ALA A 208 8.50 5.83 17.12
C ALA A 208 7.87 6.40 18.39
N HIS A 209 6.62 6.85 18.33
CA HIS A 209 5.89 7.33 19.51
C HIS A 209 5.66 6.23 20.55
N VAL A 210 5.19 5.06 20.14
CA VAL A 210 4.94 3.92 21.05
C VAL A 210 6.25 3.49 21.74
N VAL A 211 7.31 3.30 20.96
CA VAL A 211 8.62 2.86 21.48
C VAL A 211 9.25 3.96 22.34
N GLY A 212 9.26 5.19 21.85
CA GLY A 212 9.82 6.33 22.56
C GLY A 212 9.15 6.57 23.93
N ARG A 213 7.81 6.55 23.98
CA ARG A 213 7.06 6.69 25.24
C ARG A 213 7.34 5.54 26.21
N ARG A 214 7.47 4.30 25.70
CA ARG A 214 7.83 3.15 26.53
C ARG A 214 9.20 3.33 27.17
N LEU A 215 10.21 3.70 26.38
CA LEU A 215 11.58 3.91 26.87
C LEU A 215 11.63 5.04 27.90
N LEU A 216 10.93 6.16 27.67
CA LEU A 216 10.82 7.25 28.63
C LEU A 216 10.13 6.82 29.93
N ALA A 217 9.06 6.03 29.85
CA ALA A 217 8.36 5.49 31.01
C ALA A 217 9.26 4.56 31.86
N ARG A 218 10.24 3.88 31.24
CA ARG A 218 11.27 3.10 31.93
C ARG A 218 12.43 3.95 32.46
N GLY A 219 12.39 5.27 32.28
CA GLY A 219 13.40 6.20 32.74
C GLY A 219 14.58 6.39 31.78
N CYS A 220 14.56 5.80 30.59
CA CYS A 220 15.61 6.01 29.58
C CYS A 220 15.53 7.45 29.05
N ARG A 221 16.62 8.21 29.19
CA ARG A 221 16.71 9.62 28.73
C ARG A 221 17.77 9.85 27.65
N ARG A 222 18.58 8.83 27.35
CA ARG A 222 19.60 8.86 26.30
C ARG A 222 19.33 7.70 25.36
N LEU A 223 18.84 8.00 24.17
CA LEU A 223 18.38 7.02 23.19
C LEU A 223 19.36 6.97 22.01
N GLY A 224 19.72 5.77 21.57
CA GLY A 224 20.51 5.53 20.38
C GLY A 224 19.64 4.92 19.28
N LEU A 225 19.38 5.66 18.21
CA LEU A 225 18.67 5.14 17.05
C LEU A 225 19.68 4.63 16.01
N LEU A 226 19.66 3.33 15.75
CA LEU A 226 20.56 2.64 14.83
C LEU A 226 19.83 2.38 13.50
N MET A 227 20.16 3.19 12.50
CA MET A 227 19.58 3.21 11.17
C MET A 227 20.48 2.52 10.14
N CYS A 228 19.90 2.16 9.00
CA CYS A 228 20.67 1.78 7.82
C CYS A 228 21.25 3.02 7.13
N ASP A 229 22.38 2.87 6.46
CA ASP A 229 22.93 3.88 5.53
C ASP A 229 22.09 4.01 4.25
N SER A 230 21.41 2.93 3.87
CA SER A 230 20.42 2.87 2.80
C SER A 230 19.01 3.18 3.33
N TRP A 231 18.65 4.47 3.28
CA TRP A 231 17.35 4.95 3.75
C TRP A 231 16.22 4.52 2.82
N ASN A 232 15.12 4.10 3.41
CA ASN A 232 13.90 3.71 2.72
C ASN A 232 12.80 4.74 2.98
N PRO A 233 11.82 4.84 2.06
CA PRO A 233 10.60 5.55 2.35
C PRO A 233 10.01 5.11 3.70
N GLY A 234 9.70 6.07 4.57
CA GLY A 234 9.20 5.86 5.94
C GLY A 234 10.27 5.93 7.03
N ASP A 235 11.57 5.85 6.69
CA ASP A 235 12.65 6.03 7.67
C ASP A 235 12.70 7.47 8.19
N ASP A 236 12.40 8.45 7.33
CA ASP A 236 12.23 9.86 7.71
C ASP A 236 11.14 10.04 8.77
N ASP A 237 10.00 9.36 8.61
CA ASP A 237 8.88 9.45 9.54
C ASP A 237 9.17 8.78 10.90
N LEU A 238 9.90 7.67 10.88
CA LEU A 238 10.39 7.03 12.10
C LEU A 238 11.35 7.98 12.86
N VAL A 239 12.31 8.57 12.15
CA VAL A 239 13.27 9.51 12.73
C VAL A 239 12.57 10.75 13.27
N ALA A 240 11.66 11.34 12.48
CA ALA A 240 10.84 12.48 12.89
C ALA A 240 10.05 12.17 14.16
N GLY A 241 9.41 11.00 14.24
CA GLY A 241 8.68 10.59 15.44
C GLY A 241 9.56 10.45 16.69
N PHE A 242 10.80 9.97 16.55
CA PHE A 242 11.75 9.94 17.68
C PHE A 242 12.24 11.34 18.07
N GLN A 243 12.41 12.24 17.09
CA GLN A 243 12.75 13.64 17.35
C GLN A 243 11.62 14.37 18.07
N GLU A 244 10.37 14.12 17.70
CA GLU A 244 9.18 14.62 18.39
C GLU A 244 9.16 14.15 19.86
N ILE A 245 9.40 12.85 20.11
CA ILE A 245 9.50 12.30 21.47
C ILE A 245 10.63 12.95 22.27
N ALA A 246 11.80 13.15 21.64
CA ALA A 246 12.93 13.79 22.29
C ALA A 246 12.61 15.24 22.68
N ALA A 247 11.92 15.98 21.80
CA ALA A 247 11.46 17.34 22.06
C ALA A 247 10.43 17.39 23.19
N GLU A 248 9.39 16.54 23.15
CA GLU A 248 8.35 16.44 24.19
C GLU A 248 8.94 16.18 25.58
N ALA A 249 9.94 15.30 25.66
CA ALA A 249 10.60 14.96 26.91
C ALA A 249 11.77 15.88 27.30
N SER A 250 12.01 16.94 26.53
CA SER A 250 13.13 17.89 26.70
C SER A 250 14.48 17.17 26.84
N LEU A 251 14.66 16.11 26.05
CA LEU A 251 15.94 15.41 25.95
C LEU A 251 16.91 16.38 25.25
N GLY A 252 17.87 16.96 25.99
CA GLY A 252 18.85 17.89 25.43
C GLY A 252 19.65 17.28 24.27
N GLY A 253 20.60 18.01 23.68
CA GLY A 253 21.30 17.59 22.43
C GLY A 253 21.96 16.21 22.43
N CYS A 254 22.22 15.60 23.60
CA CYS A 254 22.75 14.22 23.73
C CYS A 254 21.69 13.15 24.00
N GLY A 255 20.41 13.52 24.15
CA GLY A 255 19.36 12.61 24.57
C GLY A 255 18.77 11.75 23.45
N LEU A 256 19.01 12.13 22.18
CA LEU A 256 18.78 11.28 21.01
C LEU A 256 20.01 11.31 20.10
N GLN A 257 20.63 10.15 19.91
CA GLN A 257 21.80 9.98 19.05
C GLN A 257 21.43 9.05 17.90
N ILE A 258 21.48 9.56 16.67
CA ILE A 258 21.17 8.79 15.47
C ILE A 258 22.50 8.35 14.82
N ARG A 259 22.60 7.07 14.45
CA ARG A 259 23.73 6.52 13.70
C ARG A 259 23.20 5.70 12.53
N SER A 260 23.69 6.00 11.33
CA SER A 260 23.41 5.24 10.12
C SER A 260 24.64 4.43 9.73
N MET A 261 24.49 3.15 9.43
CA MET A 261 25.60 2.27 9.06
C MET A 261 25.17 1.19 8.06
N ALA A 262 26.14 0.67 7.31
CA ALA A 262 25.95 -0.56 6.54
C ALA A 262 25.71 -1.76 7.50
N GLN A 263 24.96 -2.76 7.03
CA GLN A 263 24.53 -3.91 7.84
C GLN A 263 25.61 -5.01 7.95
N GLU A 264 26.88 -4.61 7.96
CA GLU A 264 28.01 -5.51 8.14
C GLU A 264 28.29 -5.72 9.63
N PRO A 265 28.42 -6.98 10.12
CA PRO A 265 28.59 -7.26 11.55
C PRO A 265 29.73 -6.47 12.21
N SER A 266 30.85 -6.29 11.52
CA SER A 266 32.01 -5.54 12.03
C SER A 266 31.73 -4.03 12.17
N LEU A 267 30.97 -3.44 11.24
CA LEU A 267 30.59 -2.03 11.26
C LEU A 267 29.51 -1.75 12.30
N ILE A 268 28.53 -2.65 12.45
CA ILE A 268 27.53 -2.57 13.53
C ILE A 268 28.25 -2.60 14.88
N ARG A 269 29.14 -3.59 15.09
CA ARG A 269 29.89 -3.74 16.34
C ARG A 269 30.73 -2.50 16.67
N SER A 270 31.50 -1.99 15.71
CA SER A 270 32.36 -0.82 15.95
C SER A 270 31.55 0.43 16.24
N THR A 271 30.45 0.65 15.51
CA THR A 271 29.53 1.79 15.71
C THR A 271 28.89 1.75 17.10
N VAL A 272 28.37 0.60 17.51
CA VAL A 272 27.74 0.43 18.83
C VAL A 272 28.77 0.58 19.94
N THR A 273 29.96 -0.02 19.80
CA THR A 273 31.04 0.10 20.79
C THR A 273 31.45 1.57 20.96
N GLN A 274 31.63 2.31 19.87
CA GLN A 274 31.98 3.72 19.90
C GLN A 274 30.85 4.56 20.53
N LEU A 275 29.59 4.25 20.20
CA LEU A 275 28.43 4.96 20.73
C LEU A 275 28.34 4.82 22.25
N LEU A 276 28.55 3.60 22.77
CA LEU A 276 28.48 3.26 24.19
C LEU A 276 29.75 3.65 24.98
N SER A 277 30.86 3.95 24.31
CA SER A 277 32.09 4.44 24.95
C SER A 277 32.12 5.96 25.16
N ASN A 278 31.09 6.70 24.70
CA ASN A 278 31.02 8.14 24.89
C ASN A 278 30.77 8.51 26.37
N PRO A 279 31.13 9.74 26.82
CA PRO A 279 30.88 10.19 28.18
C PRO A 279 29.39 10.16 28.61
N ASN A 280 28.49 10.30 27.64
CA ASN A 280 27.04 10.26 27.84
C ASN A 280 26.44 9.17 26.93
N PRO A 281 26.63 7.88 27.23
CA PRO A 281 26.19 6.81 26.34
C PRO A 281 24.67 6.63 26.40
N PRO A 282 24.04 6.16 25.32
CA PRO A 282 22.64 5.75 25.35
C PRO A 282 22.37 4.68 26.42
N THR A 283 21.21 4.77 27.06
CA THR A 283 20.66 3.73 27.96
C THR A 283 19.64 2.85 27.25
N ALA A 284 19.32 3.16 26.00
CA ALA A 284 18.48 2.35 25.14
C ALA A 284 18.94 2.46 23.68
N LEU A 285 18.98 1.34 22.98
CA LEU A 285 19.25 1.24 21.55
C LEU A 285 17.98 0.78 20.82
N VAL A 286 17.62 1.48 19.76
CA VAL A 286 16.52 1.12 18.87
C VAL A 286 17.11 0.76 17.52
N GLY A 287 17.02 -0.51 17.14
CA GLY A 287 17.52 -1.00 15.86
C GLY A 287 16.45 -1.00 14.78
N ARG A 288 16.78 -0.41 13.62
CA ARG A 288 15.85 -0.28 12.49
C ARG A 288 15.52 -1.60 11.80
N THR A 289 16.46 -2.54 11.78
CA THR A 289 16.36 -3.84 11.12
C THR A 289 16.86 -4.95 12.03
N ASP A 290 16.39 -6.17 11.77
CA ASP A 290 16.77 -7.34 12.57
C ASP A 290 18.30 -7.56 12.61
N PRO A 291 19.09 -7.42 11.50
CA PRO A 291 20.55 -7.53 11.56
C PRO A 291 21.23 -6.46 12.41
N ILE A 292 20.79 -5.20 12.31
CA ILE A 292 21.32 -4.11 13.15
C ILE A 292 21.05 -4.38 14.62
N THR A 293 19.83 -4.82 14.94
CA THR A 293 19.45 -5.08 16.34
C THR A 293 20.22 -6.25 16.94
N LEU A 294 20.38 -7.36 16.21
CA LEU A 294 21.16 -8.51 16.66
C LEU A 294 22.64 -8.16 16.82
N GLY A 295 23.23 -7.45 15.85
CA GLY A 295 24.63 -7.00 15.96
C GLY A 295 24.84 -6.00 17.11
N ALA A 296 23.84 -5.19 17.43
CA ALA A 296 23.88 -4.31 18.60
C ALA A 296 23.83 -5.11 19.90
N LEU A 297 22.97 -6.13 20.01
CA LEU A 297 22.95 -7.04 21.14
C LEU A 297 24.32 -7.72 21.33
N ASP A 298 24.89 -8.28 20.27
CA ASP A 298 26.20 -8.94 20.31
C ASP A 298 27.31 -7.98 20.79
N ALA A 299 27.28 -6.73 20.35
CA ALA A 299 28.23 -5.71 20.76
C ALA A 299 28.08 -5.34 22.24
N VAL A 300 26.84 -5.12 22.71
CA VAL A 300 26.54 -4.80 24.10
C VAL A 300 26.98 -5.92 25.04
N LEU A 301 26.64 -7.17 24.72
CA LEU A 301 27.03 -8.34 25.51
C LEU A 301 28.56 -8.52 25.55
N ALA A 302 29.24 -8.28 24.42
CA ALA A 302 30.69 -8.38 24.37
C ALA A 302 31.43 -7.26 25.12
N MET A 303 30.75 -6.14 25.40
CA MET A 303 31.24 -5.10 26.31
C MET A 303 31.01 -5.46 27.79
N GLY A 304 30.37 -6.59 28.09
CA GLY A 304 30.02 -7.00 29.45
C GLY A 304 28.86 -6.22 30.06
N LEU A 305 28.09 -5.50 29.24
CA LEU A 305 26.92 -4.74 29.68
C LEU A 305 25.68 -5.65 29.72
N ARG A 306 24.81 -5.42 30.70
CA ARG A 306 23.56 -6.17 30.88
C ARG A 306 22.43 -5.56 30.08
N VAL A 307 21.59 -6.43 29.52
CA VAL A 307 20.37 -6.06 28.80
C VAL A 307 19.19 -6.66 29.57
N PRO A 308 18.21 -5.87 30.03
CA PRO A 308 18.00 -4.45 29.73
C PRO A 308 18.56 -3.46 30.77
N GLU A 309 19.25 -3.92 31.82
CA GLU A 309 19.56 -3.09 33.00
C GLU A 309 20.53 -1.94 32.71
N ASP A 310 21.57 -2.19 31.90
CA ASP A 310 22.53 -1.16 31.54
C ASP A 310 22.15 -0.50 30.21
N VAL A 311 21.70 -1.30 29.23
CA VAL A 311 21.22 -0.83 27.92
C VAL A 311 20.00 -1.65 27.47
N ALA A 312 18.84 -1.02 27.36
CA ALA A 312 17.66 -1.64 26.74
C ALA A 312 17.83 -1.74 25.22
N ILE A 313 17.26 -2.76 24.57
CA ILE A 313 17.35 -2.94 23.12
C ILE A 313 15.96 -3.23 22.55
N ILE A 314 15.53 -2.47 21.54
CA ILE A 314 14.24 -2.66 20.87
C ILE A 314 14.44 -2.75 19.36
N ASN A 315 13.79 -3.73 18.72
CA ASN A 315 13.72 -3.85 17.27
C ASN A 315 12.46 -3.18 16.72
N VAL A 316 12.61 -2.22 15.81
CA VAL A 316 11.48 -1.64 15.04
C VAL A 316 11.41 -2.16 13.61
N GLY A 317 12.26 -3.13 13.28
CA GLY A 317 12.25 -3.88 12.02
C GLY A 317 10.97 -4.70 11.80
N ALA A 318 11.03 -5.63 10.86
CA ALA A 318 9.87 -6.46 10.51
C ALA A 318 9.55 -7.52 11.59
N GLY A 319 10.52 -7.87 12.45
CA GLY A 319 10.31 -8.80 13.54
C GLY A 319 9.98 -10.23 13.08
N ILE A 320 10.30 -10.56 11.83
CA ILE A 320 10.01 -11.85 11.20
C ILE A 320 11.09 -12.88 11.55
N ASN A 321 12.30 -12.41 11.87
CA ASN A 321 13.43 -13.28 12.17
C ASN A 321 13.29 -13.92 13.56
N ARG A 322 13.14 -15.24 13.60
CA ARG A 322 13.14 -16.03 14.85
C ARG A 322 14.40 -15.79 15.70
N ALA A 323 15.53 -15.44 15.09
CA ALA A 323 16.75 -15.12 15.81
C ALA A 323 16.58 -13.97 16.82
N LEU A 324 15.62 -13.06 16.64
CA LEU A 324 15.30 -12.04 17.65
C LEU A 324 14.67 -12.64 18.91
N GLN A 325 13.87 -13.70 18.75
CA GLN A 325 13.25 -14.41 19.87
C GLN A 325 14.21 -15.39 20.54
N ASP A 326 15.04 -16.06 19.74
CA ASP A 326 15.98 -17.09 20.21
C ASP A 326 17.35 -16.51 20.62
N ALA A 327 17.50 -15.18 20.60
CA ALA A 327 18.70 -14.49 21.03
C ALA A 327 19.01 -14.78 22.52
N PRO A 328 20.28 -14.63 22.96
CA PRO A 328 20.65 -14.79 24.37
C PRO A 328 19.82 -13.94 25.33
N VAL A 329 19.36 -12.78 24.86
CA VAL A 329 18.31 -11.98 25.50
C VAL A 329 17.20 -11.77 24.46
N PRO A 330 16.01 -12.37 24.63
CA PRO A 330 14.90 -12.23 23.68
C PRO A 330 14.51 -10.77 23.45
N ILE A 331 14.48 -10.36 22.18
CA ILE A 331 14.36 -8.96 21.78
C ILE A 331 12.91 -8.47 21.71
N THR A 332 12.57 -7.39 22.43
CA THR A 332 11.32 -6.64 22.27
C THR A 332 11.25 -6.10 20.84
N THR A 333 10.12 -6.33 20.16
CA THR A 333 9.95 -5.96 18.75
C THR A 333 8.59 -5.33 18.51
N ILE A 334 8.45 -4.66 17.37
CA ILE A 334 7.13 -4.36 16.81
C ILE A 334 6.58 -5.58 16.06
N SER A 335 5.27 -5.83 16.20
CA SER A 335 4.56 -6.93 15.55
C SER A 335 4.72 -6.88 14.03
N SER A 336 4.89 -8.04 13.38
CA SER A 336 4.86 -8.11 11.92
C SER A 336 3.43 -7.91 11.40
N CYS A 337 3.26 -7.14 10.33
CA CYS A 337 1.96 -6.88 9.71
C CYS A 337 1.92 -7.31 8.24
N GLU A 338 2.89 -8.10 7.77
CA GLU A 338 3.01 -8.46 6.34
C GLU A 338 1.74 -9.12 5.80
N ARG A 339 1.13 -10.03 6.56
CA ARG A 339 -0.15 -10.64 6.20
C ARG A 339 -1.28 -9.62 6.12
N GLU A 340 -1.29 -8.63 7.00
CA GLU A 340 -2.29 -7.57 6.99
C GLU A 340 -2.04 -6.56 5.86
N LEU A 341 -0.78 -6.22 5.56
CA LEU A 341 -0.40 -5.45 4.37
C LEU A 341 -0.89 -6.14 3.09
N GLY A 342 -0.80 -7.47 3.04
CA GLY A 342 -1.34 -8.26 1.93
C GLY A 342 -2.85 -8.15 1.84
N ARG A 343 -3.57 -8.31 2.97
CA ARG A 343 -5.04 -8.23 3.02
C ARG A 343 -5.56 -6.84 2.65
N GLU A 344 -5.13 -5.83 3.39
CA GLU A 344 -5.59 -4.46 3.20
C GLU A 344 -5.08 -3.87 1.88
N GLY A 345 -3.85 -4.21 1.49
CA GLY A 345 -3.31 -3.84 0.17
C GLY A 345 -4.10 -4.48 -0.97
N THR A 346 -4.60 -5.70 -0.81
CA THR A 346 -5.48 -6.35 -1.81
C THR A 346 -6.84 -5.70 -1.87
N ARG A 347 -7.44 -5.35 -0.73
CA ARG A 347 -8.67 -4.56 -0.72
C ARG A 347 -8.46 -3.24 -1.44
N LEU A 348 -7.37 -2.53 -1.15
CA LEU A 348 -7.02 -1.28 -1.82
C LEU A 348 -6.80 -1.47 -3.33
N LEU A 349 -6.18 -2.58 -3.75
CA LEU A 349 -5.96 -2.89 -5.15
C LEU A 349 -7.27 -3.17 -5.89
N LEU A 350 -8.20 -3.90 -5.26
CA LEU A 350 -9.53 -4.14 -5.82
C LEU A 350 -10.29 -2.83 -6.03
N ARG A 351 -10.18 -1.87 -5.10
CA ARG A 351 -10.73 -0.52 -5.26
C ARG A 351 -10.17 0.17 -6.51
N VAL A 352 -8.84 0.12 -6.71
CA VAL A 352 -8.18 0.68 -7.91
C VAL A 352 -8.66 0.02 -9.19
N ILE A 353 -8.71 -1.31 -9.21
CA ILE A 353 -9.15 -2.11 -10.36
C ILE A 353 -10.59 -1.77 -10.74
N ASN A 354 -11.44 -1.58 -9.74
CA ASN A 354 -12.83 -1.19 -9.92
C ASN A 354 -12.99 0.28 -10.37
N GLY A 355 -11.94 1.11 -10.28
CA GLY A 355 -12.01 2.53 -10.56
C GLY A 355 -12.62 3.35 -9.42
N GLU A 356 -12.57 2.83 -8.20
CA GLU A 356 -12.93 3.56 -6.98
C GLU A 356 -11.88 4.62 -6.68
N GLN A 357 -12.30 5.67 -5.99
CA GLN A 357 -11.36 6.61 -5.44
C GLN A 357 -10.61 5.92 -4.29
N ALA A 358 -9.31 5.74 -4.45
CA ALA A 358 -8.45 5.33 -3.36
C ALA A 358 -8.19 6.51 -2.42
N PRO A 359 -7.83 6.27 -1.15
CA PRO A 359 -7.47 7.35 -0.23
C PRO A 359 -6.34 8.21 -0.80
N ASP A 360 -6.44 9.54 -0.62
CA ASP A 360 -5.42 10.49 -1.07
C ASP A 360 -4.14 10.39 -0.22
N SER A 361 -4.27 9.90 1.02
CA SER A 361 -3.17 9.60 1.93
C SER A 361 -2.87 8.11 1.95
N MET A 362 -1.64 7.77 2.33
CA MET A 362 -1.26 6.38 2.61
C MET A 362 -2.19 5.76 3.65
N VAL A 363 -2.59 4.52 3.42
CA VAL A 363 -3.28 3.71 4.44
C VAL A 363 -2.23 3.24 5.44
N GLU A 364 -2.42 3.57 6.70
CA GLU A 364 -1.49 3.21 7.77
C GLU A 364 -2.04 2.06 8.62
N LEU A 365 -1.22 1.01 8.78
CA LEU A 365 -1.55 -0.07 9.71
C LEU A 365 -1.05 0.26 11.13
N PRO A 366 -1.91 0.13 12.16
CA PRO A 366 -1.49 0.26 13.54
C PRO A 366 -0.58 -0.93 13.90
N MET A 367 0.45 -0.65 14.69
CA MET A 367 1.44 -1.65 15.07
C MET A 367 1.45 -1.82 16.59
N THR A 368 1.64 -3.06 17.03
CA THR A 368 1.69 -3.40 18.46
C THR A 368 3.12 -3.74 18.86
N MET A 369 3.49 -3.37 20.08
CA MET A 369 4.78 -3.76 20.65
C MET A 369 4.64 -5.13 21.32
N ILE A 370 5.55 -6.04 20.96
CA ILE A 370 5.68 -7.38 21.55
C ILE A 370 6.85 -7.30 22.53
N GLU A 371 6.52 -7.09 23.80
CA GLU A 371 7.50 -7.00 24.89
C GLU A 371 8.19 -8.33 25.15
N ARG A 372 9.51 -8.28 25.34
CA ARG A 372 10.36 -9.39 25.75
C ARG A 372 11.40 -8.90 26.76
N GLU A 373 12.37 -9.75 27.08
CA GLU A 373 13.38 -9.49 28.13
C GLU A 373 14.27 -8.28 27.82
N SER A 374 14.52 -7.97 26.55
CA SER A 374 15.45 -6.89 26.18
C SER A 374 14.94 -5.47 26.45
N GLY A 375 13.66 -5.31 26.83
CA GLY A 375 13.18 -4.09 27.43
C GLY A 375 11.99 -3.39 26.81
#